data_AF-A0AAX7TJ09-F1
#
_entry.id   AF-A0AAX7TJ09-F1
#
_cell.length_a   1.000
_cell.length_b   1.000
_cell.length_c   1.000
_cell.angle_alpha   90.00
_cell.angle_beta   90.00
_cell.angle_gamma   90.00
#
_symmetry.space_group_name_H-M   'P 1'
#
loop_
_entity.id
_entity.type
_entity.pdbx_description
1 polymer ?
#
loop_
_entity_poly.entity_id
_entity_poly.type
_entity_poly.pdbx_seq_one_letter_code
_entity_poly.pdbx_strand_id
1 'polypeptide(L)'
;MSRKHRHFKGAEVSCCVKYVLFGFNIVFWLLGAAFLGIGLWAWAEKGVLSNLSSITDLGGFDPVWLFIVVGGVMFILGFAGCIGALRENTLLLKFFSVFLGLIFFLELTAGILAFVFKDWIKDQLNFFINNNVKAYRDDIDLQNLIDFAQEYWSCCGAHGPDDWNMNIYFNCTDRNPSRERCGVPFSCCIKDPAEDVINTQCGYDVRQQMELDRQKFIYTKGCVGQFEKWLQDNLIIVAGVFVGIALLQIFGICLAQNLVSDIRAVKANW
;
A
#
# COMPACT_ATOMS: atom_id res chain seq x y z
N MET A 1 -69.54 -10.96 0.28
CA MET A 1 -68.24 -11.65 0.08
C MET A 1 -67.28 -10.64 -0.53
N SER A 2 -66.44 -9.99 0.28
CA SER A 2 -65.56 -8.90 -0.18
C SER A 2 -64.33 -9.48 -0.88
N ARG A 3 -64.18 -9.18 -2.17
CA ARG A 3 -63.09 -9.61 -3.03
C ARG A 3 -61.85 -8.77 -2.65
N LYS A 4 -60.97 -9.31 -1.80
CA LYS A 4 -59.66 -8.71 -1.49
C LYS A 4 -58.88 -8.58 -2.80
N HIS A 5 -58.84 -7.37 -3.38
CA HIS A 5 -57.80 -6.99 -4.32
C HIS A 5 -56.47 -7.03 -3.56
N ARG A 6 -55.74 -8.14 -3.69
CA ARG A 6 -54.31 -8.17 -3.41
C ARG A 6 -53.66 -7.28 -4.46
N HIS A 7 -53.35 -6.05 -4.09
CA HIS A 7 -52.42 -5.21 -4.83
C HIS A 7 -51.08 -5.95 -4.84
N PHE A 8 -50.82 -6.73 -5.89
CA PHE A 8 -49.45 -7.13 -6.20
C PHE A 8 -48.72 -5.83 -6.50
N LYS A 9 -47.92 -5.32 -5.55
CA LYS A 9 -46.89 -4.35 -5.92
C LYS A 9 -46.04 -5.04 -6.98
N GLY A 10 -46.04 -4.51 -8.20
CA GLY A 10 -45.16 -5.00 -9.25
C GLY A 10 -43.72 -4.99 -8.74
N ALA A 11 -42.88 -5.89 -9.25
CA ALA A 11 -41.46 -5.78 -8.98
C ALA A 11 -40.99 -4.41 -9.52
N GLU A 12 -40.41 -3.59 -8.66
CA GLU A 12 -39.84 -2.28 -8.99
C GLU A 12 -38.40 -2.26 -8.49
N VAL A 13 -37.51 -1.63 -9.26
CA VAL A 13 -36.11 -1.47 -8.85
C VAL A 13 -36.04 -0.54 -7.64
N SER A 14 -35.42 -0.99 -6.55
CA SER A 14 -35.26 -0.16 -5.36
C SER A 14 -34.35 1.05 -5.65
N CYS A 15 -34.98 2.22 -5.74
CA CYS A 15 -34.32 3.50 -5.98
C CYS A 15 -33.20 3.77 -4.95
N CYS A 16 -33.44 3.44 -3.68
CA CYS A 16 -32.46 3.58 -2.61
C CYS A 16 -31.20 2.72 -2.87
N VAL A 17 -31.37 1.44 -3.20
CA VAL A 17 -30.25 0.52 -3.49
C VAL A 17 -29.45 1.00 -4.69
N LYS A 18 -30.12 1.47 -5.75
CA LYS A 18 -29.49 2.01 -6.96
C LYS A 18 -28.59 3.21 -6.65
N TYR A 19 -29.11 4.22 -5.95
CA TYR A 19 -28.36 5.44 -5.65
C TYR A 19 -27.29 5.25 -4.59
N VAL A 20 -27.51 4.38 -3.60
CA VAL A 20 -26.47 4.02 -2.61
C VAL A 20 -25.33 3.28 -3.29
N LEU A 21 -25.62 2.30 -4.17
CA LEU A 21 -24.59 1.58 -4.91
C LEU A 21 -23.80 2.52 -5.83
N PHE A 22 -24.48 3.44 -6.53
CA PHE A 22 -23.83 4.45 -7.35
C PHE A 22 -22.95 5.40 -6.52
N GLY A 23 -23.48 5.93 -5.41
CA GLY A 23 -22.76 6.84 -4.52
C GLY A 23 -21.53 6.19 -3.86
N PHE A 24 -21.61 4.91 -3.53
CA PHE A 24 -20.47 4.15 -3.05
C PHE A 24 -19.41 3.99 -4.17
N ASN A 25 -19.80 3.51 -5.35
CA ASN A 25 -18.87 3.24 -6.44
C ASN A 25 -18.22 4.50 -7.04
N ILE A 26 -18.90 5.65 -7.05
CA ILE A 26 -18.31 6.88 -7.57
C ILE A 26 -17.12 7.34 -6.73
N VAL A 27 -17.17 7.13 -5.41
CA VAL A 27 -16.04 7.42 -4.52
C VAL A 27 -14.84 6.54 -4.87
N PHE A 28 -15.03 5.22 -5.00
CA PHE A 28 -13.94 4.30 -5.40
C PHE A 28 -13.41 4.60 -6.79
N TRP A 29 -14.28 5.01 -7.72
CA TRP A 29 -13.87 5.38 -9.06
C TRP A 29 -12.97 6.62 -9.07
N LEU A 30 -13.33 7.66 -8.31
CA LEU A 30 -12.52 8.88 -8.18
C LEU A 30 -11.20 8.61 -7.45
N LEU A 31 -11.22 7.79 -6.38
CA LEU A 31 -10.00 7.37 -5.69
C LEU A 31 -9.09 6.54 -6.61
N GLY A 32 -9.67 5.62 -7.39
CA GLY A 32 -8.96 4.85 -8.42
C GLY A 32 -8.32 5.74 -9.49
N ALA A 33 -9.04 6.75 -9.97
CA ALA A 33 -8.51 7.73 -10.92
C ALA A 33 -7.35 8.53 -10.33
N ALA A 34 -7.45 8.95 -9.05
CA ALA A 34 -6.38 9.65 -8.37
C ALA A 34 -5.13 8.77 -8.21
N PHE A 35 -5.28 7.52 -7.76
CA PHE A 35 -4.17 6.57 -7.59
C PHE A 35 -3.50 6.26 -8.92
N LEU A 36 -4.29 6.03 -9.97
CA LEU A 36 -3.78 5.78 -11.32
C LEU A 36 -3.08 7.03 -11.89
N GLY A 37 -3.62 8.22 -11.66
CA GLY A 37 -3.01 9.48 -12.08
C GLY A 37 -1.66 9.72 -11.41
N ILE A 38 -1.57 9.52 -10.09
CA ILE A 38 -0.31 9.62 -9.34
C ILE A 38 0.69 8.58 -9.83
N GLY A 39 0.26 7.32 -10.00
CA GLY A 39 1.13 6.24 -10.48
C GLY A 39 1.67 6.49 -11.90
N LEU A 40 0.82 6.94 -12.82
CA LEU A 40 1.24 7.27 -14.19
C LEU A 40 2.13 8.50 -14.25
N TRP A 41 1.87 9.53 -13.42
CA TRP A 41 2.73 10.70 -13.33
C TRP A 41 4.13 10.33 -12.82
N ALA A 42 4.20 9.57 -11.71
CA ALA A 42 5.48 9.07 -11.18
C ALA A 42 6.21 8.18 -12.19
N TRP A 43 5.49 7.30 -12.89
CA TRP A 43 6.08 6.45 -13.93
C TRP A 43 6.61 7.27 -15.12
N ALA A 44 5.93 8.34 -15.53
CA ALA A 44 6.36 9.20 -16.62
C ALA A 44 7.65 9.95 -16.28
N GLU A 45 7.75 10.50 -15.07
CA GLU A 45 8.98 11.15 -14.57
C GLU A 45 10.16 10.14 -14.55
N LYS A 46 9.91 8.91 -14.09
CA LYS A 46 10.91 7.82 -14.16
C LYS A 46 11.25 7.40 -15.60
N GLY A 47 10.27 7.35 -16.49
CA GLY A 47 10.39 6.93 -17.89
C GLY A 47 11.26 7.86 -18.74
N VAL A 48 11.26 9.15 -18.44
CA VAL A 48 12.15 10.13 -19.09
C VAL A 48 13.61 9.90 -18.70
N LEU A 49 13.87 9.41 -17.47
CA LEU A 49 15.21 9.19 -16.93
C LEU A 49 15.78 7.77 -17.20
N SER A 50 14.90 6.77 -17.40
CA SER A 50 15.26 5.34 -17.44
C SER A 50 15.54 4.73 -18.82
N ASN A 51 15.49 5.51 -19.91
CA ASN A 51 15.80 5.03 -21.28
C ASN A 51 17.26 4.56 -21.48
N LEU A 52 18.09 4.48 -20.43
CA LEU A 52 19.51 4.17 -20.53
C LEU A 52 20.04 3.06 -19.58
N SER A 53 19.25 2.48 -18.65
CA SER A 53 19.85 1.57 -17.66
C SER A 53 19.07 0.35 -17.12
N SER A 54 17.74 0.22 -17.24
CA SER A 54 17.01 -0.68 -16.30
C SER A 54 16.07 -1.73 -16.92
N ILE A 55 16.39 -2.30 -18.08
CA ILE A 55 15.63 -3.47 -18.60
C ILE A 55 16.10 -4.79 -17.94
N THR A 56 17.21 -4.79 -17.19
CA THR A 56 17.87 -6.04 -16.81
C THR A 56 18.50 -6.06 -15.42
N ASP A 57 17.81 -5.59 -14.38
CA ASP A 57 18.14 -6.12 -13.05
C ASP A 57 16.92 -6.29 -12.14
N LEU A 58 16.83 -7.49 -11.58
CA LEU A 58 15.69 -8.07 -10.91
C LEU A 58 15.56 -7.55 -9.46
N GLY A 59 14.33 -7.27 -9.03
CA GLY A 59 13.92 -7.55 -7.65
C GLY A 59 13.50 -6.39 -6.75
N GLY A 60 13.32 -5.18 -7.26
CA GLY A 60 12.67 -4.09 -6.52
C GLY A 60 11.20 -3.95 -6.91
N PHE A 61 10.26 -4.19 -5.98
CA PHE A 61 8.87 -3.77 -6.17
C PHE A 61 8.83 -2.24 -6.05
N ASP A 62 8.92 -1.55 -7.19
CA ASP A 62 8.79 -0.10 -7.23
C ASP A 62 7.39 0.29 -6.72
N PRO A 63 7.28 1.12 -5.68
CA PRO A 63 6.00 1.59 -5.16
C PRO A 63 5.06 2.11 -6.26
N VAL A 64 5.61 2.68 -7.35
CA VAL A 64 4.84 3.18 -8.50
C VAL A 64 3.96 2.09 -9.14
N TRP A 65 4.45 0.85 -9.26
CA TRP A 65 3.65 -0.26 -9.80
C TRP A 65 2.42 -0.58 -8.94
N LEU A 66 2.54 -0.45 -7.61
CA LEU A 66 1.41 -0.65 -6.70
C LEU A 66 0.30 0.37 -6.97
N PHE A 67 0.65 1.66 -7.07
CA PHE A 67 -0.31 2.72 -7.36
C PHE A 67 -1.04 2.50 -8.70
N ILE A 68 -0.30 2.08 -9.74
CA ILE A 68 -0.89 1.80 -11.07
C ILE A 68 -1.83 0.59 -11.01
N VAL A 69 -1.40 -0.54 -10.44
CA VAL A 69 -2.20 -1.78 -10.40
C VAL A 69 -3.43 -1.60 -9.52
N VAL A 70 -3.27 -1.10 -8.29
CA VAL A 70 -4.37 -0.89 -7.35
C VAL A 70 -5.32 0.19 -7.88
N GLY A 71 -4.78 1.32 -8.37
CA GLY A 71 -5.57 2.39 -8.99
C GLY A 71 -6.35 1.92 -10.21
N GLY A 72 -5.74 1.13 -11.09
CA GLY A 72 -6.37 0.55 -12.26
C GLY A 72 -7.52 -0.40 -11.92
N VAL A 73 -7.32 -1.31 -10.97
CA VAL A 73 -8.37 -2.23 -10.50
C VAL A 73 -9.53 -1.45 -9.88
N MET A 74 -9.26 -0.49 -9.00
CA MET A 74 -10.30 0.36 -8.38
C MET A 74 -11.06 1.17 -9.44
N PHE A 75 -10.36 1.74 -10.43
CA PHE A 75 -10.98 2.51 -11.51
C PHE A 75 -11.93 1.64 -12.35
N ILE A 76 -11.48 0.45 -12.78
CA ILE A 76 -12.29 -0.46 -13.61
C ILE A 76 -13.52 -0.93 -12.84
N LEU A 77 -13.35 -1.36 -11.58
CA LEU A 77 -14.47 -1.85 -10.77
C LEU A 77 -15.44 -0.73 -10.40
N GLY A 78 -14.95 0.45 -10.01
CA GLY A 78 -15.77 1.62 -9.73
C GLY A 78 -16.57 2.07 -10.96
N PHE A 79 -15.94 2.10 -12.13
CA PHE A 79 -16.62 2.42 -13.39
C PHE A 79 -17.70 1.39 -13.73
N ALA A 80 -17.38 0.09 -13.64
CA ALA A 80 -18.34 -0.99 -13.89
C ALA A 80 -19.52 -0.96 -12.91
N GLY A 81 -19.26 -0.70 -11.63
CA GLY A 81 -20.29 -0.55 -10.59
C GLY A 81 -21.21 0.65 -10.85
N CYS A 82 -20.65 1.82 -11.17
CA CYS A 82 -21.40 3.02 -11.50
C CYS A 82 -22.30 2.85 -12.74
N ILE A 83 -21.72 2.42 -13.87
CA ILE A 83 -22.46 2.23 -15.12
C ILE A 83 -23.44 1.07 -14.99
N GLY A 84 -23.06 -0.01 -14.32
CA GLY A 84 -23.93 -1.14 -14.00
C GLY A 84 -25.18 -0.71 -13.23
N ALA A 85 -25.01 0.14 -12.22
CA ALA A 85 -26.12 0.67 -11.42
C ALA A 85 -27.02 1.63 -12.23
N LEU A 86 -26.43 2.62 -12.93
CA LEU A 86 -27.19 3.64 -13.66
C LEU A 86 -27.94 3.07 -14.87
N ARG A 87 -27.28 2.21 -15.64
CA ARG A 87 -27.83 1.59 -16.86
C ARG A 87 -28.61 0.31 -16.57
N GLU A 88 -28.70 -0.10 -15.31
CA GLU A 88 -29.36 -1.36 -14.89
C GLU A 88 -28.82 -2.56 -15.69
N ASN A 89 -27.51 -2.54 -15.98
CA ASN A 89 -26.85 -3.54 -16.80
C ASN A 89 -26.38 -4.70 -15.91
N THR A 90 -27.17 -5.78 -15.91
CA THR A 90 -26.88 -6.99 -15.12
C THR A 90 -25.54 -7.65 -15.44
N LEU A 91 -24.98 -7.48 -16.65
CA LEU A 91 -23.67 -8.04 -16.98
C LEU A 91 -22.55 -7.30 -16.24
N LEU A 92 -22.59 -5.96 -16.23
CA LEU A 92 -21.62 -5.13 -15.51
C LEU A 92 -21.73 -5.30 -13.99
N LEU A 93 -22.95 -5.39 -13.45
CA LEU A 93 -23.16 -5.65 -12.04
C LEU A 93 -22.65 -7.03 -11.62
N LYS A 94 -22.86 -8.06 -12.46
CA LYS A 94 -22.28 -9.40 -12.22
C LYS A 94 -20.76 -9.38 -12.27
N PHE A 95 -20.18 -8.73 -13.28
CA PHE A 95 -18.72 -8.55 -13.38
C PHE A 95 -18.18 -7.92 -12.11
N PHE A 96 -18.76 -6.78 -11.69
CA PHE A 96 -18.40 -6.10 -10.45
C PHE A 96 -18.47 -7.03 -9.22
N SER A 97 -19.59 -7.74 -9.01
CA SER A 97 -19.74 -8.65 -7.87
C SER A 97 -18.76 -9.82 -7.88
N VAL A 98 -18.50 -10.42 -9.05
CA VAL A 98 -17.57 -11.56 -9.16
C VAL A 98 -16.16 -11.13 -8.82
N PHE A 99 -15.69 -10.00 -9.38
CA PHE A 99 -14.34 -9.51 -9.10
C PHE A 99 -14.18 -9.03 -7.65
N LEU A 100 -15.18 -8.37 -7.07
CA LEU A 100 -15.16 -8.07 -5.62
C LEU A 100 -15.09 -9.35 -4.78
N GLY A 101 -15.84 -10.40 -5.15
CA GLY A 101 -15.77 -11.69 -4.47
C GLY A 101 -14.39 -12.34 -4.59
N LEU A 102 -13.76 -12.27 -5.76
CA LEU A 102 -12.39 -12.76 -5.95
C LEU A 102 -11.39 -12.00 -5.09
N ILE A 103 -11.49 -10.67 -5.04
CA ILE A 103 -10.62 -9.83 -4.19
C ILE A 103 -10.82 -10.18 -2.72
N PHE A 104 -12.06 -10.36 -2.26
CA PHE A 104 -12.36 -10.78 -0.89
C PHE A 104 -11.67 -12.10 -0.52
N PHE A 105 -11.74 -13.12 -1.38
CA PHE A 105 -11.07 -14.39 -1.13
C PHE A 105 -9.53 -14.26 -1.17
N LEU A 106 -8.99 -13.42 -2.06
CA LEU A 106 -7.57 -13.13 -2.09
C LEU A 106 -7.12 -12.41 -0.81
N GLU A 107 -7.89 -11.45 -0.30
CA GLU A 107 -7.61 -10.73 0.93
C GLU A 107 -7.64 -11.66 2.15
N LEU A 108 -8.66 -12.52 2.26
CA LEU A 108 -8.75 -13.53 3.31
C LEU A 108 -7.54 -14.49 3.25
N THR A 109 -7.21 -14.98 2.06
CA THR A 109 -6.07 -15.89 1.85
C THR A 109 -4.75 -15.20 2.21
N ALA A 110 -4.54 -13.96 1.75
CA ALA A 110 -3.36 -13.17 2.07
C ALA A 110 -3.23 -12.92 3.58
N GLY A 111 -4.34 -12.59 4.27
CA GLY A 111 -4.35 -12.40 5.72
C GLY A 111 -3.98 -13.69 6.49
N ILE A 112 -4.53 -14.84 6.09
CA ILE A 112 -4.19 -16.13 6.69
C ILE A 112 -2.72 -16.48 6.44
N LEU A 113 -2.26 -16.35 5.19
CA LEU A 113 -0.86 -16.62 4.84
C LEU A 113 0.10 -15.69 5.57
N ALA A 114 -0.27 -14.42 5.75
CA ALA A 114 0.54 -13.45 6.48
C ALA A 114 0.74 -13.84 7.95
N PHE A 115 -0.30 -14.41 8.57
CA PHE A 115 -0.21 -14.91 9.94
C PHE A 115 0.58 -16.22 10.04
N VAL A 116 0.34 -17.17 9.13
CA VAL A 116 0.99 -18.49 9.14
C VAL A 116 2.48 -18.40 8.80
N PHE A 117 2.84 -17.57 7.82
CA PHE A 117 4.20 -17.45 7.30
C PHE A 117 4.91 -16.17 7.77
N LYS A 118 4.63 -15.75 9.01
CA LYS A 118 5.19 -14.51 9.59
C LYS A 118 6.73 -14.47 9.54
N ASP A 119 7.39 -15.59 9.80
CA ASP A 119 8.86 -15.66 9.86
C ASP A 119 9.45 -15.53 8.45
N TRP A 120 8.82 -16.19 7.48
CA TRP A 120 9.19 -16.04 6.06
C TRP A 120 8.96 -14.61 5.55
N ILE A 121 7.86 -13.95 5.97
CA ILE A 121 7.62 -12.54 5.63
C ILE A 121 8.70 -11.64 6.24
N LYS A 122 9.11 -11.92 7.47
CA LYS A 122 10.21 -11.19 8.12
C LYS A 122 11.52 -11.35 7.33
N ASP A 123 11.83 -12.55 6.87
CA ASP A 123 13.01 -12.79 6.03
C ASP A 123 12.91 -12.08 4.68
N GLN A 124 11.73 -12.08 4.06
CA GLN A 124 11.49 -11.35 2.82
C GLN A 124 11.60 -9.83 3.01
N LEU A 125 11.13 -9.31 4.15
CA LEU A 125 11.28 -7.90 4.51
C LEU A 125 12.74 -7.55 4.76
N ASN A 126 13.50 -8.40 5.45
CA ASN A 126 14.95 -8.25 5.62
C ASN A 126 15.65 -8.17 4.27
N PHE A 127 15.37 -9.11 3.37
CA PHE A 127 15.93 -9.13 2.02
C PHE A 127 15.57 -7.86 1.23
N PHE A 128 14.30 -7.45 1.30
CA PHE A 128 13.82 -6.24 0.66
C PHE A 128 14.57 -5.00 1.18
N ILE A 129 14.62 -4.76 2.49
CA ILE A 129 15.32 -3.59 3.05
C ILE A 129 16.81 -3.63 2.70
N ASN A 130 17.46 -4.80 2.78
CA ASN A 130 18.89 -4.91 2.47
C ASN A 130 19.21 -4.60 1.00
N ASN A 131 18.39 -5.04 0.05
CA ASN A 131 18.57 -4.68 -1.36
C ASN A 131 18.35 -3.19 -1.59
N ASN A 132 17.36 -2.63 -0.91
CA ASN A 132 17.05 -1.22 -1.00
C ASN A 132 18.14 -0.34 -0.36
N VAL A 133 18.77 -0.78 0.74
CA VAL A 133 19.95 -0.13 1.34
C VAL A 133 21.12 -0.13 0.36
N LYS A 134 21.35 -1.22 -0.38
CA LYS A 134 22.39 -1.26 -1.43
C LYS A 134 22.13 -0.22 -2.52
N ALA A 135 20.88 -0.10 -2.95
CA ALA A 135 20.46 0.81 -4.02
C ALA A 135 20.07 2.23 -3.54
N TYR A 136 20.32 2.58 -2.29
CA TYR A 136 19.81 3.81 -1.65
C TYR A 136 20.13 5.11 -2.41
N ARG A 137 21.28 5.20 -3.09
CA ARG A 137 21.68 6.37 -3.88
C ARG A 137 21.35 6.27 -5.37
N ASP A 138 20.79 5.15 -5.81
CA ASP A 138 20.54 4.87 -7.22
C ASP A 138 19.17 5.40 -7.69
N ASP A 139 18.19 5.48 -6.78
CA ASP A 139 16.83 6.00 -7.03
C ASP A 139 16.41 6.95 -5.90
N ILE A 140 16.02 8.18 -6.25
CA ILE A 140 15.61 9.22 -5.30
C ILE A 140 14.30 8.87 -4.56
N ASP A 141 13.38 8.15 -5.21
CA ASP A 141 12.13 7.71 -4.58
C ASP A 141 12.41 6.61 -3.57
N LEU A 142 13.36 5.73 -3.88
CA LEU A 142 13.82 4.73 -2.95
C LEU A 142 14.52 5.38 -1.74
N GLN A 143 15.35 6.38 -2.00
CA GLN A 143 16.01 7.16 -0.96
C GLN A 143 14.97 7.77 -0.01
N ASN A 144 13.97 8.47 -0.55
CA ASN A 144 12.89 9.09 0.20
C ASN A 144 12.06 8.08 1.00
N LEU A 145 11.79 6.89 0.43
CA LEU A 145 11.06 5.82 1.11
C LEU A 145 11.84 5.27 2.31
N ILE A 146 13.14 5.01 2.14
CA ILE A 146 14.01 4.56 3.24
C ILE A 146 14.11 5.65 4.30
N ASP A 147 14.33 6.90 3.89
CA ASP A 147 14.45 8.03 4.80
C ASP A 147 13.17 8.21 5.62
N PHE A 148 12.01 8.16 4.98
CA PHE A 148 10.72 8.20 5.66
C PHE A 148 10.57 7.04 6.66
N ALA A 149 10.90 5.80 6.26
CA ALA A 149 10.79 4.64 7.14
C ALA A 149 11.71 4.75 8.36
N GLN A 150 12.94 5.23 8.17
CA GLN A 150 13.94 5.40 9.23
C GLN A 150 13.53 6.48 10.22
N GLU A 151 13.03 7.61 9.74
CA GLU A 151 12.51 8.67 10.60
C GLU A 151 11.25 8.25 11.33
N TYR A 152 10.27 7.68 10.62
CA TYR A 152 8.95 7.34 11.16
C TYR A 152 9.03 6.25 12.23
N TRP A 153 9.86 5.22 12.02
CA TRP A 153 10.05 4.15 12.99
C TRP A 153 11.25 4.35 13.92
N SER A 154 11.95 5.48 13.82
CA SER A 154 13.13 5.78 14.66
C SER A 154 14.14 4.62 14.65
N CYS A 155 14.51 4.20 13.45
CA CYS A 155 15.34 3.02 13.17
C CYS A 155 16.44 3.35 12.17
N CYS A 156 17.43 2.47 12.06
CA CYS A 156 18.51 2.61 11.08
C CYS A 156 18.94 1.25 10.55
N GLY A 157 18.98 1.11 9.22
CA GLY A 157 19.24 -0.18 8.55
C GLY A 157 18.12 -1.21 8.74
N ALA A 158 18.33 -2.45 8.30
CA ALA A 158 17.34 -3.52 8.46
C ALA A 158 17.36 -4.09 9.88
N HIS A 159 18.55 -4.49 10.35
CA HIS A 159 18.86 -5.00 11.68
C HIS A 159 19.59 -3.96 12.53
N GLY A 160 20.34 -3.06 11.90
CA GLY A 160 20.99 -1.95 12.59
C GLY A 160 21.87 -1.07 11.68
N PRO A 161 22.58 -0.09 12.25
CA PRO A 161 23.40 0.86 11.50
C PRO A 161 24.51 0.21 10.66
N ASP A 162 24.99 -0.97 11.05
CA ASP A 162 26.09 -1.65 10.35
C ASP A 162 25.67 -2.23 8.99
N ASP A 163 24.37 -2.37 8.73
CA ASP A 163 23.85 -2.79 7.42
C ASP A 163 24.24 -1.83 6.29
N TRP A 164 24.50 -0.57 6.63
CA TRP A 164 25.02 0.45 5.71
C TRP A 164 26.41 0.10 5.16
N ASN A 165 27.08 -0.93 5.67
CA ASN A 165 28.27 -1.50 5.02
C ASN A 165 27.97 -2.14 3.66
N MET A 166 26.72 -2.53 3.39
CA MET A 166 26.34 -3.08 2.09
C MET A 166 26.25 -2.02 0.98
N ASN A 167 26.11 -0.74 1.35
CA ASN A 167 26.02 0.35 0.38
C ASN A 167 27.41 0.86 -0.01
N ILE A 168 27.65 1.09 -1.30
CA ILE A 168 28.95 1.53 -1.84
C ILE A 168 29.43 2.88 -1.29
N TYR A 169 28.53 3.80 -0.96
CA TYR A 169 28.87 5.14 -0.44
C TYR A 169 29.14 5.13 1.06
N PHE A 170 28.49 4.25 1.82
CA PHE A 170 28.61 4.20 3.27
C PHE A 170 29.60 3.12 3.76
N ASN A 171 30.01 2.19 2.90
CA ASN A 171 30.91 1.10 3.28
C ASN A 171 32.19 1.58 4.00
N CYS A 172 32.50 0.95 5.14
CA CYS A 172 33.60 1.34 6.03
C CYS A 172 35.02 0.98 5.56
N THR A 173 35.21 0.37 4.39
CA THR A 173 36.54 -0.04 3.92
C THR A 173 37.45 1.18 3.77
N ASP A 174 38.71 1.09 4.22
CA ASP A 174 39.68 2.20 4.18
C ASP A 174 39.94 2.75 2.76
N ARG A 175 39.71 1.92 1.74
CA ARG A 175 39.84 2.29 0.32
C ARG A 175 38.63 3.06 -0.23
N ASN A 176 37.53 3.16 0.52
CA ASN A 176 36.33 3.86 0.07
C ASN A 176 36.60 5.37 0.06
N PRO A 177 36.60 6.04 -1.11
CA PRO A 177 36.85 7.48 -1.20
C PRO A 177 35.64 8.33 -0.77
N SER A 178 34.49 7.71 -0.53
CA SER A 178 33.26 8.41 -0.16
C SER A 178 33.42 9.20 1.15
N ARG A 179 32.92 10.43 1.17
CA ARG A 179 32.87 11.25 2.40
C ARG A 179 31.89 10.68 3.43
N GLU A 180 30.92 9.89 2.98
CA GLU A 180 29.90 9.24 3.81
C GLU A 180 30.37 7.86 4.33
N ARG A 181 31.62 7.46 4.06
CA ARG A 181 32.18 6.19 4.54
C ARG A 181 32.07 6.09 6.05
N CYS A 182 31.74 4.90 6.56
CA CYS A 182 31.46 4.70 7.99
C CYS A 182 30.38 5.62 8.57
N GLY A 183 29.56 6.24 7.74
CA GLY A 183 28.42 7.02 8.16
C GLY A 183 27.11 6.25 7.99
N VAL A 184 26.02 6.91 8.31
CA VAL A 184 24.65 6.50 7.97
C VAL A 184 23.93 7.70 7.37
N PRO A 185 22.82 7.53 6.64
CA PRO A 185 22.07 8.67 6.17
C PRO A 185 21.52 9.53 7.30
N PHE A 186 21.20 10.78 6.96
CA PHE A 186 20.67 11.73 7.93
C PHE A 186 19.34 11.31 8.54
N SER A 187 18.55 10.46 7.86
CA SER A 187 17.28 9.92 8.36
C SER A 187 17.46 8.96 9.55
N CYS A 188 18.66 8.43 9.77
CA CYS A 188 19.03 7.70 10.98
C CYS A 188 19.34 8.62 12.18
N CYS A 189 19.42 9.94 11.99
CA CYS A 189 19.77 10.89 13.04
C CYS A 189 18.66 11.08 14.08
N ILE A 190 19.05 11.15 15.34
CA ILE A 190 18.15 11.56 16.42
C ILE A 190 17.94 13.07 16.31
N LYS A 191 16.68 13.51 16.23
CA LYS A 191 16.31 14.93 16.23
C LYS A 191 16.28 15.44 17.67
N ASP A 192 17.02 16.50 17.97
CA ASP A 192 16.97 17.17 19.28
C ASP A 192 15.71 18.07 19.32
N PRO A 193 14.76 17.84 20.25
CA PRO A 193 13.57 18.68 20.37
C PRO A 193 13.86 20.14 20.74
N ALA A 194 15.06 20.44 21.26
CA ALA A 194 15.48 21.78 21.66
C ALA A 194 16.14 22.58 20.53
N GLU A 195 16.49 21.94 19.40
CA GLU A 195 17.11 22.60 18.26
C GLU A 195 16.18 22.61 17.05
N ASP A 196 15.91 23.81 16.51
CA ASP A 196 15.06 23.97 15.32
C ASP A 196 15.76 23.53 14.02
N VAL A 197 17.08 23.28 14.06
CA VAL A 197 17.88 22.93 12.88
C VAL A 197 18.28 21.47 12.93
N ILE A 198 17.85 20.70 11.94
CA ILE A 198 18.23 19.29 11.81
C ILE A 198 19.71 19.20 11.45
N ASN A 199 20.50 18.54 12.30
CA ASN A 199 21.89 18.22 12.01
C ASN A 199 21.98 17.10 10.95
N THR A 200 21.99 17.49 9.68
CA THR A 200 22.15 16.57 8.54
C THR A 200 23.54 15.92 8.48
N GLN A 201 24.49 16.39 9.27
CA GLN A 201 25.84 15.83 9.37
C GLN A 201 26.01 14.83 10.53
N CYS A 202 24.97 14.56 11.33
CA CYS A 202 25.10 13.68 12.49
C CYS A 202 25.60 12.27 12.12
N GLY A 203 25.26 11.81 10.91
CA GLY A 203 25.56 10.47 10.44
C GLY A 203 27.00 10.28 9.99
N TYR A 204 27.82 11.34 9.84
CA TYR A 204 29.19 11.22 9.32
C TYR A 204 30.15 10.63 10.35
N ASP A 205 30.99 9.69 9.91
CA ASP A 205 32.00 9.00 10.73
C ASP A 205 31.45 8.33 12.02
N VAL A 206 30.13 8.32 12.22
CA VAL A 206 29.49 7.89 13.47
C VAL A 206 29.78 6.41 13.77
N ARG A 207 29.91 5.56 12.74
CA ARG A 207 30.20 4.13 12.94
C ARG A 207 31.67 3.85 13.29
N GLN A 208 32.57 4.85 13.25
CA GLN A 208 33.93 4.74 13.79
C GLN A 208 33.98 4.96 15.32
N GLN A 209 32.93 5.53 15.90
CA GLN A 209 32.85 5.77 17.34
C GLN A 209 32.44 4.51 18.11
N MET A 210 32.71 4.48 19.41
CA MET A 210 32.25 3.40 20.29
C MET A 210 30.72 3.34 20.33
N GLU A 211 30.17 2.13 20.40
CA GLU A 211 28.73 1.89 20.27
C GLU A 211 27.87 2.69 21.27
N LEU A 212 28.37 2.90 22.49
CA LEU A 212 27.72 3.70 23.53
C LEU A 212 27.60 5.18 23.16
N ASP A 213 28.55 5.71 22.39
CA ASP A 213 28.53 7.11 21.95
C ASP A 213 27.63 7.28 20.72
N ARG A 214 27.57 6.28 19.83
CA ARG A 214 26.68 6.28 18.65
C ARG A 214 25.21 6.44 19.02
N GLN A 215 24.77 5.81 20.11
CA GLN A 215 23.38 5.84 20.58
C GLN A 215 22.87 7.25 20.94
N LYS A 216 23.77 8.22 21.16
CA LYS A 216 23.40 9.60 21.45
C LYS A 216 23.04 10.39 20.20
N PHE A 217 23.51 9.95 19.03
CA PHE A 217 23.41 10.71 17.78
C PHE A 217 22.51 10.03 16.74
N ILE A 218 22.45 8.69 16.74
CA ILE A 218 21.70 7.93 15.74
C ILE A 218 20.79 6.87 16.38
N TYR A 219 19.73 6.52 15.67
CA TYR A 219 18.94 5.33 15.96
C TYR A 219 19.78 4.08 15.73
N THR A 220 19.85 3.19 16.71
CA THR A 220 20.64 1.94 16.63
C THR A 220 19.80 0.69 16.43
N LYS A 221 18.47 0.82 16.51
CA LYS A 221 17.53 -0.28 16.28
C LYS A 221 17.30 -0.47 14.79
N GLY A 222 17.30 -1.72 14.33
CA GLY A 222 16.93 -2.06 12.95
C GLY A 222 15.45 -1.84 12.65
N CYS A 223 15.17 -1.43 11.41
CA CYS A 223 13.81 -1.14 10.95
C CYS A 223 12.92 -2.37 10.87
N VAL A 224 13.44 -3.57 10.60
CA VAL A 224 12.62 -4.79 10.59
C VAL A 224 12.08 -5.10 11.98
N GLY A 225 12.93 -4.98 13.00
CA GLY A 225 12.51 -5.16 14.39
C GLY A 225 11.54 -4.06 14.87
N GLN A 226 11.76 -2.80 14.47
CA GLN A 226 10.81 -1.72 14.79
C GLN A 226 9.47 -1.89 14.07
N PHE A 227 9.46 -2.30 12.81
CA PHE A 227 8.24 -2.60 12.07
C PHE A 227 7.45 -3.74 12.71
N GLU A 228 8.13 -4.83 13.10
CA GLU A 228 7.49 -5.95 13.80
C GLU A 228 6.85 -5.48 15.12
N LYS A 229 7.58 -4.67 15.91
CA LYS A 229 7.06 -4.10 17.15
C LYS A 229 5.85 -3.20 16.88
N TRP A 230 5.95 -2.29 15.91
CA TRP A 230 4.86 -1.41 15.53
C TRP A 230 3.61 -2.22 15.12
N LEU A 231 3.80 -3.30 14.36
CA LEU A 231 2.71 -4.17 13.92
C LEU A 231 2.05 -4.89 15.12
N GLN A 232 2.84 -5.36 16.09
CA GLN A 232 2.32 -5.96 17.31
C GLN A 232 1.54 -4.95 18.18
N ASP A 233 2.09 -3.75 18.36
CA ASP A 233 1.47 -2.68 19.15
C ASP A 233 0.17 -2.18 18.50
N ASN A 234 0.07 -2.21 17.16
CA ASN A 234 -1.07 -1.70 16.39
C ASN A 234 -1.92 -2.82 15.75
N LEU A 235 -1.77 -4.07 16.19
CA LEU A 235 -2.43 -5.22 15.56
C LEU A 235 -3.95 -5.08 15.51
N ILE A 236 -4.56 -4.49 16.55
CA ILE A 236 -6.01 -4.25 16.61
C ILE A 236 -6.45 -3.28 15.51
N ILE A 237 -5.69 -2.21 15.28
CA ILE A 237 -6.01 -1.21 14.26
C ILE A 237 -5.88 -1.84 12.88
N VAL A 238 -4.77 -2.54 12.63
CA VAL A 238 -4.50 -3.22 11.36
C VAL A 238 -5.59 -4.25 11.07
N ALA A 239 -5.91 -5.13 12.02
CA ALA A 239 -6.99 -6.11 11.88
C ALA A 239 -8.36 -5.43 11.65
N GLY A 240 -8.63 -4.32 12.35
CA GLY A 240 -9.83 -3.52 12.15
C GLY A 240 -9.95 -2.96 10.73
N VAL A 241 -8.85 -2.52 10.12
CA VAL A 241 -8.82 -2.06 8.72
C VAL A 241 -9.17 -3.21 7.76
N PHE A 242 -8.53 -4.38 7.91
CA PHE A 242 -8.84 -5.56 7.08
C PHE A 242 -10.31 -5.99 7.22
N VAL A 243 -10.83 -6.06 8.45
CA VAL A 243 -12.25 -6.38 8.67
C VAL A 243 -13.16 -5.31 8.05
N GLY A 244 -12.81 -4.03 8.15
CA GLY A 244 -13.54 -2.94 7.52
C GLY A 244 -13.61 -3.07 6.01
N ILE A 245 -12.47 -3.35 5.35
CA ILE A 245 -12.39 -3.56 3.90
C ILE A 245 -13.25 -4.76 3.50
N ALA A 246 -13.11 -5.89 4.21
CA ALA A 246 -13.91 -7.09 4.00
C ALA A 246 -15.43 -6.83 4.09
N LEU A 247 -15.87 -6.08 5.11
CA LEU A 247 -17.27 -5.71 5.28
C LEU A 247 -17.77 -4.78 4.16
N LEU A 248 -16.95 -3.82 3.71
CA LEU A 248 -17.28 -2.96 2.58
C LEU A 248 -17.44 -3.74 1.27
N GLN A 249 -16.59 -4.74 1.03
CA GLN A 249 -16.71 -5.63 -0.13
C GLN A 249 -18.00 -6.44 -0.07
N ILE A 250 -18.31 -7.08 1.07
CA ILE A 250 -19.55 -7.85 1.27
C ILE A 250 -20.77 -6.95 1.05
N PHE A 251 -20.75 -5.75 1.61
CA PHE A 251 -21.82 -4.77 1.43
C PHE A 251 -22.02 -4.41 -0.05
N GLY A 252 -20.95 -4.11 -0.78
CA GLY A 252 -20.99 -3.85 -2.22
C GLY A 252 -21.54 -5.02 -3.04
N ILE A 253 -21.15 -6.26 -2.72
CA ILE A 253 -21.66 -7.47 -3.34
C ILE A 253 -23.17 -7.62 -3.08
N CYS A 254 -23.61 -7.48 -1.83
CA CYS A 254 -25.02 -7.57 -1.46
C CYS A 254 -25.88 -6.54 -2.21
N LEU A 255 -25.45 -5.27 -2.26
CA LEU A 255 -26.16 -4.23 -3.01
C LEU A 255 -26.25 -4.55 -4.51
N ALA A 256 -25.15 -4.99 -5.11
CA ALA A 256 -25.12 -5.35 -6.53
C ALA A 256 -26.00 -6.57 -6.84
N GLN A 257 -25.98 -7.61 -6.00
CA GLN A 257 -26.84 -8.79 -6.17
C GLN A 257 -28.32 -8.47 -5.97
N ASN A 258 -28.65 -7.64 -4.97
CA ASN A 258 -30.02 -7.16 -4.77
C ASN A 258 -30.51 -6.39 -6.00
N LEU A 259 -29.72 -5.46 -6.52
CA LEU A 259 -30.06 -4.72 -7.72
C LEU A 259 -30.22 -5.63 -8.96
N VAL A 260 -29.36 -6.64 -9.12
CA VAL A 260 -29.48 -7.64 -10.18
C VAL A 260 -30.76 -8.46 -10.04
N SER A 261 -31.13 -8.84 -8.81
CA SER A 261 -32.37 -9.57 -8.53
C SER A 261 -33.60 -8.72 -8.88
N ASP A 262 -33.63 -7.46 -8.47
CA ASP A 262 -34.70 -6.52 -8.79
C ASP A 262 -34.87 -6.35 -10.30
N ILE A 263 -33.78 -6.13 -11.04
CA ILE A 263 -33.81 -5.98 -12.50
C ILE A 263 -34.36 -7.24 -13.17
N ARG A 264 -33.99 -8.44 -12.69
CA ARG A 264 -34.53 -9.70 -13.24
C ARG A 264 -36.00 -9.88 -12.91
N ALA A 265 -36.43 -9.53 -11.70
CA ALA A 265 -37.82 -9.62 -11.29
C ALA A 265 -38.71 -8.68 -12.11
N VAL A 266 -38.24 -7.47 -12.40
CA VAL A 266 -38.91 -6.56 -13.34
C VAL A 266 -38.99 -7.22 -14.71
N LYS A 267 -37.87 -7.66 -15.30
CA LYS A 267 -37.85 -8.29 -16.64
C LYS A 267 -38.70 -9.55 -16.76
N ALA A 268 -38.91 -10.30 -15.69
CA ALA A 268 -39.75 -11.49 -15.69
C ALA A 268 -41.26 -11.19 -15.66
N ASN A 269 -41.63 -9.96 -15.29
CA ASN A 269 -43.02 -9.49 -15.25
C ASN A 269 -43.45 -8.77 -16.55
N TRP A 270 -42.56 -8.63 -17.53
CA TRP A 270 -42.81 -8.10 -18.88
C TRP A 270 -42.77 -9.24 -19.90
#